data_AF-A0A7S2LS64-F1
#
_entry.id   AF-A0A7S2LS64-F1
#
_cell.length_a   1.000
_cell.length_b   1.000
_cell.length_c   1.000
_cell.angle_alpha   90.00
_cell.angle_beta   90.00
_cell.angle_gamma   90.00
#
_symmetry.space_group_name_H-M   'P 1'
#
loop_
_entity.id
_entity.type
_entity.pdbx_description
1 polymer ?
#
loop_
_entity_poly.entity_id
_entity_poly.type
_entity_poly.pdbx_seq_one_letter_code
_entity_poly.pdbx_strand_id
1 'polypeptide(L)'
;FIFGTVIQSGAGGYASLMFGRAFVGLGVGFGLAVDPVYISEISQAAHRGQLVTWSEIATNIGIVLGFLSGLFFSSVDENVAWRLMFSLGAILPCFVIYFSTFVMPESPRWLVAKNREGEAREVLKMIYPDGYDVGVIVNEIKDTIEKESIAEHAVGWDVILFPSPAFKRMLMVGVGTAIAQQAVGIDAIQYFLVYILSESGIESRNAQMLILVVLGLIKLGVIVIAGHLFDRKGRRPLILVSLLGCAVSLFIVSMSFIGGASSEAMAIFGLALYLAFFSIGMGPGAWLIPSEVFSTMIRAKAMSVATFMNRVTATIMSSTFLSVAQAMSWSGFFIM
;
A
#
# COMPACT_ATOMS: atom_id res chain seq x y z
N PHE A 1 8.03 -11.98 8.41
CA PHE A 1 6.71 -11.65 8.97
C PHE A 1 6.39 -12.52 10.20
N ILE A 2 6.10 -13.81 10.04
CA ILE A 2 5.66 -14.73 11.12
C ILE A 2 6.55 -14.66 12.37
N PHE A 3 7.87 -14.77 12.20
CA PHE A 3 8.84 -14.66 13.28
C PHE A 3 8.68 -13.37 14.12
N GLY A 4 8.55 -12.22 13.46
CA GLY A 4 8.36 -10.93 14.15
C GLY A 4 7.01 -10.83 14.85
N THR A 5 5.96 -11.46 14.34
CA THR A 5 4.63 -11.47 14.96
C THR A 5 4.59 -12.36 16.21
N VAL A 6 5.29 -13.51 16.19
CA VAL A 6 5.44 -14.38 17.36
C VAL A 6 6.17 -13.64 18.49
N ILE A 7 7.26 -12.93 18.16
CA ILE A 7 7.99 -12.11 19.14
C ILE A 7 7.10 -11.02 19.74
N GLN A 8 6.31 -10.31 18.91
CA GLN A 8 5.40 -9.27 19.41
C GLN A 8 4.32 -9.85 20.34
N SER A 9 3.73 -10.98 19.97
CA SER A 9 2.67 -11.63 20.77
C SER A 9 3.20 -12.07 22.15
N GLY A 10 4.43 -12.57 22.20
CA GLY A 10 5.12 -12.99 23.42
C GLY A 10 5.91 -11.89 24.13
N ALA A 11 5.87 -10.62 23.67
CA ALA A 11 6.79 -9.60 24.15
C ALA A 11 6.61 -9.32 25.65
N GLY A 12 7.70 -9.43 26.42
CA GLY A 12 7.75 -9.12 27.86
C GLY A 12 8.09 -7.66 28.18
N GLY A 13 8.36 -6.84 27.16
CA GLY A 13 8.72 -5.44 27.32
C GLY A 13 8.90 -4.72 25.99
N TYR A 14 9.08 -3.40 26.07
CA TYR A 14 9.14 -2.51 24.90
C TYR A 14 10.21 -2.91 23.87
N ALA A 15 11.42 -3.26 24.32
CA ALA A 15 12.51 -3.66 23.41
C ALA A 15 12.17 -4.90 22.58
N SER A 16 11.54 -5.92 23.20
CA SER A 16 11.10 -7.13 22.50
C SER A 16 10.00 -6.82 21.49
N LEU A 17 9.05 -5.95 21.84
CA LEU A 17 7.99 -5.50 20.93
C LEU A 17 8.59 -4.78 19.70
N MET A 18 9.52 -3.85 19.93
CA MET A 18 10.18 -3.10 18.84
C MET A 18 11.05 -3.99 17.95
N PHE A 19 11.76 -4.95 18.54
CA PHE A 19 12.51 -5.94 17.79
C PHE A 19 11.60 -6.77 16.89
N GLY A 20 10.46 -7.25 17.41
CA GLY A 20 9.46 -7.95 16.60
C GLY A 20 8.86 -7.07 15.49
N ARG A 21 8.62 -5.78 15.76
CA ARG A 21 8.17 -4.82 14.73
C ARG A 21 9.17 -4.65 13.58
N ALA A 22 10.47 -4.62 13.88
CA ALA A 22 11.50 -4.53 12.84
C ALA A 22 11.43 -5.73 11.88
N PHE A 23 11.28 -6.95 12.40
CA PHE A 23 11.14 -8.16 11.56
C PHE A 23 9.82 -8.23 10.80
N VAL A 24 8.72 -7.73 11.37
CA VAL A 24 7.47 -7.58 10.62
C VAL A 24 7.64 -6.59 9.49
N GLY A 25 8.24 -5.43 9.75
CA GLY A 25 8.53 -4.40 8.76
C GLY A 25 9.38 -4.92 7.60
N LEU A 26 10.44 -5.66 7.88
CA LEU A 26 11.25 -6.33 6.84
C LEU A 26 10.41 -7.29 5.99
N GLY A 27 9.56 -8.09 6.63
CA GLY A 27 8.68 -9.02 5.93
C GLY A 27 7.67 -8.32 5.02
N VAL A 28 7.02 -7.27 5.52
CA VAL A 28 6.09 -6.45 4.72
C VAL A 28 6.82 -5.76 3.57
N GLY A 29 8.04 -5.26 3.80
CA GLY A 29 8.87 -4.64 2.77
C GLY A 29 9.19 -5.59 1.61
N PHE A 30 9.57 -6.84 1.90
CA PHE A 30 9.76 -7.85 0.85
C PHE A 30 8.46 -8.16 0.11
N GLY A 31 7.34 -8.29 0.84
CA GLY A 31 6.03 -8.51 0.23
C GLY A 31 5.65 -7.42 -0.77
N LEU A 32 5.77 -6.15 -0.38
CA LEU A 32 5.47 -5.00 -1.24
C LEU A 32 6.37 -4.90 -2.48
N ALA A 33 7.59 -5.45 -2.43
CA ALA A 33 8.49 -5.48 -3.59
C ALA A 33 8.17 -6.64 -4.54
N VAL A 34 7.82 -7.82 -4.01
CA VAL A 34 7.58 -9.04 -4.80
C VAL A 34 6.19 -9.04 -5.43
N ASP A 35 5.18 -8.59 -4.70
CA ASP A 35 3.76 -8.66 -5.10
C ASP A 35 3.47 -8.03 -6.48
N PRO A 36 3.83 -6.75 -6.75
CA PRO A 36 3.57 -6.14 -8.06
C PRO A 36 4.39 -6.79 -9.20
N VAL A 37 5.59 -7.30 -8.90
CA VAL A 37 6.44 -7.97 -9.90
C VAL A 37 5.80 -9.28 -10.32
N TYR A 38 5.44 -10.12 -9.36
CA TYR A 38 4.80 -11.40 -9.60
C TYR A 38 3.47 -11.22 -10.35
N ILE A 39 2.63 -10.27 -9.92
CA ILE A 39 1.38 -9.93 -10.61
C ILE A 39 1.66 -9.55 -12.06
N SER A 40 2.66 -8.71 -12.34
CA SER A 40 2.98 -8.25 -13.70
C SER A 40 3.48 -9.36 -14.63
N GLU A 41 4.07 -10.41 -14.07
CA GLU A 41 4.68 -11.52 -14.80
C GLU A 41 3.70 -12.65 -15.13
N ILE A 42 2.63 -12.78 -14.36
CA ILE A 42 1.57 -13.78 -14.58
C ILE A 42 0.33 -13.18 -15.24
N SER A 43 0.20 -11.86 -15.25
CA SER A 43 -0.94 -11.18 -15.87
C SER A 43 -0.69 -10.73 -17.30
N GLN A 44 -1.72 -10.88 -18.12
CA GLN A 44 -1.78 -10.27 -19.45
C GLN A 44 -1.79 -8.75 -19.32
N ALA A 45 -1.14 -8.06 -20.26
CA ALA A 45 -0.99 -6.61 -20.23
C ALA A 45 -2.33 -5.85 -20.09
N ALA A 46 -3.42 -6.40 -20.65
CA ALA A 46 -4.76 -5.81 -20.58
C ALA A 46 -5.38 -5.79 -19.16
N HIS A 47 -4.98 -6.70 -18.27
CA HIS A 47 -5.60 -6.86 -16.94
C HIS A 47 -4.69 -6.38 -15.78
N ARG A 48 -3.50 -5.84 -16.09
CA ARG A 48 -2.51 -5.42 -15.08
C ARG A 48 -3.05 -4.39 -14.10
N GLY A 49 -3.79 -3.38 -14.57
CA GLY A 49 -4.35 -2.33 -13.72
C GLY A 49 -5.34 -2.87 -12.69
N GLN A 50 -6.16 -3.85 -13.07
CA GLN A 50 -7.13 -4.50 -12.19
C GLN A 50 -6.45 -5.33 -11.11
N LEU A 51 -5.37 -6.05 -11.46
CA LEU A 51 -4.63 -6.88 -10.50
C LEU A 51 -3.83 -6.07 -9.49
N VAL A 52 -3.28 -4.91 -9.88
CA VAL A 52 -2.69 -3.98 -8.90
C VAL A 52 -3.74 -3.47 -7.91
N THR A 53 -4.99 -3.29 -8.36
CA THR A 53 -6.09 -2.89 -7.47
C THR A 53 -6.42 -3.99 -6.45
N TRP A 54 -6.24 -5.27 -6.79
CA TRP A 54 -6.46 -6.39 -5.87
C TRP A 54 -5.51 -6.37 -4.66
N SER A 55 -4.25 -5.95 -4.83
CA SER A 55 -3.31 -5.79 -3.71
C SER A 55 -3.78 -4.71 -2.73
N GLU A 56 -4.35 -3.61 -3.22
CA GLU A 56 -4.92 -2.54 -2.39
C GLU A 56 -6.20 -3.02 -1.66
N ILE A 57 -7.06 -3.77 -2.36
CA ILE A 57 -8.24 -4.42 -1.79
C ILE A 57 -7.83 -5.35 -0.64
N ALA A 58 -6.84 -6.22 -0.86
CA ALA A 58 -6.34 -7.16 0.15
C ALA A 58 -5.76 -6.44 1.38
N THR A 59 -5.00 -5.36 1.15
CA THR A 59 -4.46 -4.52 2.22
C THR A 59 -5.60 -3.91 3.05
N ASN A 60 -6.63 -3.37 2.40
CA ASN A 60 -7.76 -2.77 3.10
C ASN A 60 -8.63 -3.80 3.84
N ILE A 61 -8.80 -5.01 3.29
CA ILE A 61 -9.44 -6.14 4.00
C ILE A 61 -8.65 -6.45 5.28
N GLY A 62 -7.32 -6.49 5.22
CA GLY A 62 -6.47 -6.67 6.39
C GLY A 62 -6.69 -5.59 7.46
N ILE A 63 -6.83 -4.33 7.05
CA ILE A 63 -7.14 -3.21 7.95
C ILE A 63 -8.52 -3.40 8.63
N VAL A 64 -9.55 -3.74 7.86
CA VAL A 64 -10.91 -3.98 8.38
C VAL A 64 -10.93 -5.16 9.35
N LEU A 65 -10.24 -6.27 9.02
CA LEU A 65 -10.08 -7.41 9.93
C LEU A 65 -9.33 -7.02 11.20
N GLY A 66 -8.36 -6.10 11.12
CA GLY A 66 -7.70 -5.51 12.27
C GLY A 66 -8.69 -4.80 13.21
N PHE A 67 -9.55 -3.94 12.67
CA PHE A 67 -10.59 -3.27 13.46
C PHE A 67 -11.63 -4.24 14.04
N LEU A 68 -12.05 -5.25 13.27
CA LEU A 68 -12.94 -6.32 13.74
C LEU A 68 -12.32 -7.13 14.88
N SER A 69 -11.01 -7.41 14.82
CA SER A 69 -10.31 -8.10 15.92
C SER A 69 -10.34 -7.25 17.20
N GLY A 70 -10.28 -5.93 17.08
CA GLY A 70 -10.44 -5.00 18.22
C GLY A 70 -11.82 -5.08 18.87
N LEU A 71 -12.88 -5.26 18.08
CA LEU A 71 -14.23 -5.51 18.60
C LEU A 71 -14.35 -6.89 19.26
N PHE A 72 -13.81 -7.92 18.61
CA PHE A 72 -13.91 -9.30 19.08
C PHE A 72 -13.22 -9.51 20.43
N PHE A 73 -12.07 -8.88 20.65
CA PHE A 73 -11.33 -8.96 21.91
C PHE A 73 -11.64 -7.82 22.88
N SER A 74 -12.66 -6.99 22.63
CA SER A 74 -13.02 -5.86 23.49
C SER A 74 -13.46 -6.25 24.91
N SER A 75 -13.95 -7.48 25.09
CA SER A 75 -14.38 -8.03 26.37
C SER A 75 -13.27 -8.78 27.13
N VAL A 76 -12.09 -8.93 26.52
CA VAL A 76 -10.94 -9.62 27.11
C VAL A 76 -10.05 -8.60 27.82
N ASP A 77 -9.37 -9.04 28.89
CA ASP A 77 -8.39 -8.20 29.59
C ASP A 77 -7.38 -7.58 28.63
N GLU A 78 -7.11 -6.29 28.77
CA GLU A 78 -6.26 -5.53 27.85
C GLU A 78 -4.90 -6.18 27.68
N ASN A 79 -4.29 -6.72 28.74
CA ASN A 79 -2.95 -7.33 28.70
C ASN A 79 -2.89 -8.57 27.81
N VAL A 80 -4.01 -9.25 27.63
CA VAL A 80 -4.15 -10.46 26.82
C VAL A 80 -4.69 -10.11 25.43
N ALA A 81 -5.63 -9.16 25.35
CA ALA A 81 -6.31 -8.77 24.12
C ALA A 81 -5.33 -8.35 23.02
N TRP A 82 -4.39 -7.43 23.30
CA TRP A 82 -3.44 -6.96 22.27
C TRP A 82 -2.50 -8.07 21.78
N ARG A 83 -2.14 -9.03 22.64
CA ARG A 83 -1.31 -10.20 22.28
C ARG A 83 -2.07 -11.16 21.36
N LEU A 84 -3.34 -11.39 21.67
CA LEU A 84 -4.22 -12.22 20.84
C LEU A 84 -4.48 -11.57 19.48
N MET A 85 -4.61 -10.23 19.42
CA MET A 85 -4.73 -9.50 18.15
C MET A 85 -3.50 -9.71 17.25
N PHE A 86 -2.28 -9.62 17.79
CA PHE A 86 -1.08 -9.95 17.01
C PHE A 86 -1.04 -11.42 16.58
N SER A 87 -1.40 -12.33 17.49
CA SER A 87 -1.42 -13.77 17.21
C SER A 87 -2.40 -14.12 16.09
N LEU A 88 -3.62 -13.56 16.14
CA LEU A 88 -4.64 -13.72 15.09
C LEU A 88 -4.12 -13.18 13.74
N GLY A 89 -3.42 -12.05 13.76
CA GLY A 89 -2.76 -11.48 12.59
C GLY A 89 -1.68 -12.36 11.96
N ALA A 90 -1.11 -13.32 12.68
CA ALA A 90 -0.20 -14.32 12.11
C ALA A 90 -0.92 -15.51 11.47
N ILE A 91 -2.08 -15.90 12.03
CA ILE A 91 -2.79 -17.12 11.63
C ILE A 91 -3.26 -17.05 10.17
N LEU A 92 -3.95 -15.97 9.79
CA LEU A 92 -4.51 -15.84 8.44
C LEU A 92 -3.40 -15.86 7.36
N PRO A 93 -2.30 -15.08 7.45
CA PRO A 93 -1.21 -15.17 6.48
C PRO A 93 -0.53 -16.54 6.43
N CYS A 94 -0.38 -17.24 7.57
CA CYS A 94 0.18 -18.60 7.58
C CYS A 94 -0.67 -19.56 6.75
N PHE A 95 -1.99 -19.50 6.90
CA PHE A 95 -2.91 -20.31 6.08
C PHE A 95 -2.81 -19.93 4.60
N VAL A 96 -2.84 -18.63 4.28
CA VAL A 96 -2.74 -18.16 2.90
C VAL A 96 -1.43 -18.63 2.25
N ILE A 97 -0.29 -18.49 2.93
CA ILE A 97 1.01 -18.95 2.42
C ILE A 97 1.04 -20.46 2.24
N TYR A 98 0.48 -21.22 3.19
CA TYR A 98 0.44 -22.68 3.10
C TYR A 98 -0.43 -23.15 1.93
N PHE A 99 -1.56 -22.52 1.68
CA PHE A 99 -2.41 -22.88 0.55
C PHE A 99 -1.89 -22.34 -0.79
N SER A 100 -1.21 -21.20 -0.78
CA SER A 100 -0.66 -20.62 -2.02
C SER A 100 0.39 -21.53 -2.64
N THR A 101 1.18 -22.28 -1.87
CA THR A 101 2.19 -23.20 -2.44
C THR A 101 1.59 -24.35 -3.26
N PHE A 102 0.30 -24.67 -3.09
CA PHE A 102 -0.37 -25.72 -3.87
C PHE A 102 -1.03 -25.21 -5.14
N VAL A 103 -1.34 -23.91 -5.21
CA VAL A 103 -2.19 -23.32 -6.27
C VAL A 103 -1.41 -22.33 -7.14
N MET A 104 -0.39 -21.69 -6.60
CA MET A 104 0.30 -20.56 -7.19
C MET A 104 1.46 -21.06 -8.07
N PRO A 105 1.41 -20.88 -9.41
CA PRO A 105 2.48 -21.31 -10.28
C PRO A 105 3.71 -20.39 -10.15
N GLU A 106 4.90 -20.89 -10.47
CA GLU A 106 6.09 -20.05 -10.54
C GLU A 106 5.99 -19.04 -11.70
N SER A 107 6.64 -17.88 -11.55
CA SER A 107 6.65 -16.86 -12.60
C SER A 107 7.25 -17.40 -13.91
N PRO A 108 6.54 -17.32 -15.05
CA PRO A 108 7.07 -17.72 -16.35
C PRO A 108 8.38 -17.00 -16.71
N ARG A 109 8.46 -15.72 -16.39
CA ARG A 109 9.64 -14.89 -16.66
C ARG A 109 10.84 -15.33 -15.83
N TRP A 110 10.61 -15.65 -14.56
CA TRP A 110 11.67 -16.18 -13.69
C TRP A 110 12.15 -17.56 -14.15
N LEU A 111 11.22 -18.44 -14.56
CA LEU A 111 11.56 -19.77 -15.10
C LEU A 111 12.41 -19.66 -16.38
N VAL A 112 12.05 -18.77 -17.31
CA VAL A 112 12.86 -18.49 -18.52
C VAL A 112 14.23 -17.94 -18.15
N ALA A 113 14.32 -16.99 -17.20
CA ALA A 113 15.59 -16.44 -16.73
C ALA A 113 16.51 -17.49 -16.07
N LYS A 114 15.94 -18.58 -15.53
CA LYS A 114 16.67 -19.72 -14.97
C LYS A 114 16.92 -20.86 -15.97
N ASN A 115 16.70 -20.63 -17.27
CA ASN A 115 16.81 -21.63 -18.33
C ASN A 115 15.86 -22.84 -18.15
N ARG A 116 14.73 -22.67 -17.44
CA ARG A 116 13.69 -23.69 -17.22
C ARG A 116 12.50 -23.48 -18.14
N GLU A 117 12.75 -23.43 -19.45
CA GLU A 117 11.74 -23.10 -20.46
C GLU A 117 10.59 -24.09 -20.56
N GLY A 118 10.85 -25.38 -20.32
CA GLY A 118 9.80 -26.41 -20.34
C GLY A 118 8.71 -26.12 -19.32
N GLU A 119 9.10 -25.78 -18.09
CA GLU A 119 8.18 -25.42 -17.03
C GLU A 119 7.50 -24.08 -17.28
N ALA A 120 8.23 -23.10 -17.85
CA ALA A 120 7.63 -21.83 -18.25
C ALA A 120 6.49 -22.02 -19.26
N ARG A 121 6.66 -22.95 -20.22
CA ARG A 121 5.60 -23.28 -21.19
C ARG A 121 4.37 -23.88 -20.53
N GLU A 122 4.54 -24.78 -19.57
CA GLU A 122 3.41 -25.38 -18.84
C GLU A 122 2.64 -24.33 -18.03
N VAL A 123 3.32 -23.41 -17.35
CA VAL A 123 2.65 -22.32 -16.65
C VAL A 123 1.93 -21.38 -17.63
N LEU A 124 2.56 -21.01 -18.75
CA LEU A 124 1.95 -20.13 -19.74
C LEU A 124 0.70 -20.75 -20.39
N LYS A 125 0.67 -22.07 -20.60
CA LYS A 125 -0.54 -22.78 -21.07
C LYS A 125 -1.71 -22.67 -20.09
N MET A 126 -1.45 -22.52 -18.78
CA MET A 126 -2.51 -22.31 -17.79
C MET A 126 -3.06 -20.88 -17.80
N ILE A 127 -2.27 -19.90 -18.27
CA ILE A 127 -2.60 -18.47 -18.24
C ILE A 127 -3.25 -18.01 -19.56
N TYR A 128 -2.80 -18.57 -20.70
CA TYR A 128 -3.26 -18.18 -22.03
C TYR A 128 -4.34 -19.15 -22.56
N PRO A 129 -5.33 -18.67 -23.34
CA PRO A 129 -6.34 -19.53 -23.94
C PRO A 129 -5.75 -20.61 -24.86
N ASP A 130 -6.44 -21.75 -24.96
CA ASP A 130 -6.06 -22.85 -25.86
C ASP A 130 -5.93 -22.38 -27.31
N GLY A 131 -4.78 -22.66 -27.94
CA GLY A 131 -4.46 -22.28 -29.31
C GLY A 131 -3.49 -21.10 -29.47
N TYR A 132 -3.08 -20.45 -28.37
CA TYR A 132 -1.99 -19.46 -28.39
C TYR A 132 -0.62 -20.15 -28.54
N ASP A 133 0.26 -19.60 -29.39
CA ASP A 133 1.64 -20.09 -29.50
C ASP A 133 2.47 -19.59 -28.31
N VAL A 134 2.53 -20.42 -27.27
CA VAL A 134 3.32 -20.17 -26.07
C VAL A 134 4.82 -20.07 -26.38
N GLY A 135 5.29 -20.68 -27.47
CA GLY A 135 6.69 -20.60 -27.90
C GLY A 135 7.09 -19.18 -28.30
N VAL A 136 6.19 -18.44 -28.95
CA VAL A 136 6.40 -17.02 -29.28
C VAL A 136 6.54 -16.19 -28.00
N ILE A 137 5.67 -16.40 -27.01
CA ILE A 137 5.71 -15.67 -25.74
C ILE A 137 7.02 -15.95 -24.99
N VAL A 138 7.47 -17.20 -24.95
CA VAL A 138 8.76 -17.55 -24.33
C VAL A 138 9.91 -16.83 -25.02
N ASN A 139 9.90 -16.72 -26.34
CA ASN A 139 10.92 -15.99 -27.09
C ASN A 139 10.83 -14.48 -26.84
N GLU A 140 9.64 -13.88 -26.80
CA GLU A 140 9.46 -12.47 -26.44
C GLU A 140 9.98 -12.17 -25.03
N ILE A 141 9.73 -13.07 -24.08
CA ILE A 141 10.26 -12.97 -22.72
C ILE A 141 11.79 -13.01 -22.73
N LYS A 142 12.40 -13.93 -23.48
CA LYS A 142 13.87 -14.00 -23.62
C LYS A 142 14.45 -12.71 -24.20
N ASP A 143 13.90 -12.24 -25.31
CA ASP A 143 14.33 -11.01 -25.96
C ASP A 143 14.22 -9.81 -25.00
N THR A 144 13.16 -9.78 -24.19
CA THR A 144 12.95 -8.73 -23.19
C THR A 144 13.99 -8.80 -22.08
N ILE A 145 14.24 -9.99 -21.52
CA ILE A 145 15.26 -10.19 -20.48
C ILE A 145 16.65 -9.81 -20.99
N GLU A 146 16.99 -10.18 -22.23
CA GLU A 146 18.29 -9.84 -22.82
C GLU A 146 18.43 -8.32 -23.01
N LYS A 147 17.40 -7.66 -23.56
CA LYS A 147 17.37 -6.20 -23.72
C LYS A 147 17.45 -5.46 -22.38
N GLU A 148 16.73 -5.93 -21.36
CA GLU A 148 16.76 -5.34 -20.02
C GLU A 148 18.11 -5.56 -19.33
N SER A 149 18.69 -6.75 -19.44
CA SER A 149 20.02 -7.04 -18.91
C SER A 149 21.07 -6.13 -19.54
N ILE A 150 21.07 -6.00 -20.87
CA ILE A 150 21.98 -5.09 -21.58
C ILE A 150 21.75 -3.64 -21.13
N ALA A 151 20.49 -3.21 -21.03
CA ALA A 151 20.12 -1.86 -20.61
C ALA A 151 20.52 -1.54 -19.16
N GLU A 152 20.32 -2.47 -18.23
CA GLU A 152 20.66 -2.30 -16.82
C GLU A 152 22.17 -2.29 -16.58
N HIS A 153 22.92 -3.11 -17.32
CA HIS A 153 24.39 -3.13 -17.25
C HIS A 153 25.02 -1.95 -18.00
N ALA A 154 24.34 -1.40 -19.01
CA ALA A 154 24.80 -0.23 -19.74
C ALA A 154 24.77 1.07 -18.92
N VAL A 155 23.99 1.10 -17.83
CA VAL A 155 23.72 2.32 -17.07
C VAL A 155 24.04 2.10 -15.60
N GLY A 156 24.99 2.84 -15.03
CA GLY A 156 25.32 2.79 -13.60
C GLY A 156 24.30 3.49 -12.70
N TRP A 157 24.64 3.66 -11.42
CA TRP A 157 23.85 4.51 -10.48
C TRP A 157 24.09 6.01 -10.70
N ASP A 158 25.13 6.34 -11.47
CA ASP A 158 25.49 7.70 -11.90
C ASP A 158 24.35 8.40 -12.65
N VAL A 159 23.55 7.68 -13.44
CA VAL A 159 22.40 8.26 -14.16
C VAL A 159 21.27 8.71 -13.24
N ILE A 160 21.19 8.19 -12.02
CA ILE A 160 20.24 8.65 -11.00
C ILE A 160 20.84 9.80 -10.19
N LEU A 161 22.13 9.74 -9.86
CA LEU A 161 22.82 10.75 -9.06
C LEU A 161 23.08 12.04 -9.86
N PHE A 162 23.37 11.91 -11.15
CA PHE A 162 23.63 13.00 -12.10
C PHE A 162 22.72 12.86 -13.33
N PRO A 163 21.40 13.05 -13.15
CA PRO A 163 20.43 12.77 -14.21
C PRO A 163 20.48 13.82 -15.32
N SER A 164 20.38 13.37 -16.57
CA SER A 164 20.10 14.25 -17.71
C SER A 164 18.77 14.98 -17.51
N PRO A 165 18.50 16.09 -18.23
CA PRO A 165 17.25 16.83 -18.08
C PRO A 165 15.99 15.98 -18.29
N ALA A 166 16.06 14.96 -19.15
CA ALA A 166 14.96 14.02 -19.39
C ALA A 166 14.76 13.07 -18.18
N PHE A 167 15.85 12.46 -17.69
CA PHE A 167 15.79 11.59 -16.51
C PHE A 167 15.37 12.35 -15.26
N LYS A 168 15.80 13.60 -15.11
CA LYS A 168 15.39 14.46 -14.00
C LYS A 168 13.89 14.68 -13.98
N ARG A 169 13.25 14.93 -15.14
CA ARG A 169 11.79 15.08 -15.24
C ARG A 169 11.06 13.80 -14.86
N MET A 170 11.55 12.64 -15.33
CA MET A 170 10.96 11.35 -14.97
C MET A 170 11.08 11.06 -13.47
N LEU A 171 12.27 11.28 -12.88
CA LEU A 171 12.50 11.11 -11.44
C LEU A 171 11.63 12.06 -10.61
N MET A 172 11.49 13.32 -11.00
CA MET A 172 10.63 14.28 -10.31
C MET A 172 9.16 13.82 -10.30
N VAL A 173 8.64 13.31 -11.41
CA VAL A 173 7.26 12.83 -11.47
C VAL A 173 7.09 11.53 -10.67
N GLY A 174 7.95 10.53 -10.88
CA GLY A 174 7.82 9.23 -10.22
C GLY A 174 8.08 9.31 -8.71
N VAL A 175 9.23 9.84 -8.30
CA VAL A 175 9.56 9.99 -6.87
C VAL A 175 8.65 11.01 -6.20
N GLY A 176 8.31 12.11 -6.89
CA GLY A 176 7.40 13.12 -6.36
C GLY A 176 5.99 12.58 -6.10
N THR A 177 5.46 11.72 -6.98
CA THR A 177 4.14 11.08 -6.75
C THR A 177 4.20 10.14 -5.54
N ALA A 178 5.29 9.38 -5.40
CA ALA A 178 5.49 8.48 -4.27
C ALA A 178 5.62 9.24 -2.93
N ILE A 179 6.29 10.39 -2.92
CA ILE A 179 6.35 11.30 -1.76
C ILE A 179 4.96 11.88 -1.48
N ALA A 180 4.27 12.39 -2.50
CA ALA A 180 2.97 13.02 -2.37
C ALA A 180 1.93 12.07 -1.75
N GLN A 181 1.98 10.77 -2.06
CA GLN A 181 1.08 9.77 -1.46
C GLN A 181 1.16 9.78 0.07
N GLN A 182 2.38 9.81 0.61
CA GLN A 182 2.60 9.74 2.04
C GLN A 182 2.56 11.11 2.71
N ALA A 183 2.87 12.18 1.98
CA ALA A 183 2.72 13.55 2.45
C ALA A 183 1.26 13.93 2.73
N VAL A 184 0.28 13.30 2.04
CA VAL A 184 -1.16 13.43 2.36
C VAL A 184 -1.51 12.79 3.71
N GLY A 185 -0.58 12.10 4.36
CA GLY A 185 -0.70 11.67 5.75
C GLY A 185 -1.50 10.37 5.96
N ILE A 186 -1.72 9.57 4.91
CA ILE A 186 -2.59 8.39 4.97
C ILE A 186 -2.16 7.39 6.05
N ASP A 187 -0.87 7.02 6.11
CA ASP A 187 -0.37 6.07 7.10
C ASP A 187 -0.50 6.65 8.52
N ALA A 188 -0.18 7.93 8.70
CA ALA A 188 -0.23 8.58 10.00
C ALA A 188 -1.67 8.67 10.51
N ILE A 189 -2.60 9.15 9.68
CA ILE A 189 -4.03 9.17 10.00
C ILE A 189 -4.50 7.76 10.31
N GLN A 190 -4.16 6.77 9.48
CA GLN A 190 -4.54 5.37 9.67
C GLN A 190 -4.07 4.79 11.02
N TYR A 191 -2.86 5.13 11.48
CA TYR A 191 -2.34 4.69 12.78
C TYR A 191 -3.02 5.38 13.96
N PHE A 192 -3.39 6.66 13.81
CA PHE A 192 -3.96 7.47 14.87
C PHE A 192 -5.48 7.65 14.77
N LEU A 193 -6.17 6.91 13.89
CA LEU A 193 -7.61 7.00 13.65
C LEU A 193 -8.45 6.90 14.93
N VAL A 194 -8.13 5.94 15.81
CA VAL A 194 -8.77 5.80 17.12
C VAL A 194 -8.60 7.09 17.94
N TYR A 195 -7.39 7.62 17.97
CA TYR A 195 -7.05 8.79 18.78
C TYR A 195 -7.76 10.04 18.25
N ILE A 196 -7.82 10.21 16.93
CA ILE A 196 -8.58 11.29 16.27
C ILE A 196 -10.07 11.20 16.65
N LEU A 197 -10.65 10.00 16.65
CA LEU A 197 -12.05 9.83 17.05
C LEU A 197 -12.26 10.13 18.54
N SER A 198 -11.35 9.71 19.40
CA SER A 198 -11.37 10.03 20.84
C SER A 198 -11.37 11.53 21.08
N GLU A 199 -10.49 12.26 20.39
CA GLU A 199 -10.35 13.71 20.52
C GLU A 199 -11.53 14.46 19.90
N SER A 200 -12.28 13.81 18.98
CA SER A 200 -13.52 14.36 18.42
C SER A 200 -14.75 14.22 19.33
N GLY A 201 -14.62 13.55 20.49
CA GLY A 201 -15.70 13.34 21.48
C GLY A 201 -16.19 11.90 21.60
N ILE A 202 -15.73 10.98 20.75
CA ILE A 202 -16.18 9.58 20.75
C ILE A 202 -15.31 8.79 21.73
N GLU A 203 -15.70 8.74 23.01
CA GLU A 203 -14.88 8.10 24.06
C GLU A 203 -15.02 6.56 24.08
N SER A 204 -16.16 6.02 23.63
CA SER A 204 -16.40 4.58 23.68
C SER A 204 -15.53 3.82 22.68
N ARG A 205 -14.65 2.95 23.20
CA ARG A 205 -13.78 2.08 22.40
C ARG A 205 -14.54 1.22 21.38
N ASN A 206 -15.69 0.68 21.76
CA ASN A 206 -16.52 -0.14 20.87
C ASN A 206 -17.15 0.71 19.77
N ALA A 207 -17.60 1.93 20.09
CA ALA A 207 -18.12 2.85 19.09
C ALA A 207 -17.03 3.27 18.10
N GLN A 208 -15.83 3.63 18.59
CA GLN A 208 -14.67 3.94 17.75
C GLN A 208 -14.38 2.80 16.78
N MET A 209 -14.23 1.57 17.28
CA MET A 209 -13.92 0.42 16.43
C MET A 209 -15.02 0.12 15.40
N LEU A 210 -16.30 0.23 15.77
CA LEU A 210 -17.42 0.04 14.84
C LEU A 210 -17.40 1.09 13.73
N ILE A 211 -17.17 2.36 14.07
CA ILE A 211 -17.01 3.44 13.09
C ILE A 211 -15.86 3.13 12.15
N LEU A 212 -14.71 2.70 12.66
CA LEU A 212 -13.54 2.37 11.84
C LEU A 212 -13.79 1.18 10.90
N VAL A 213 -14.56 0.18 11.32
CA VAL A 213 -15.03 -0.90 10.44
C VAL A 213 -15.88 -0.32 9.30
N VAL A 214 -16.86 0.54 9.61
CA VAL A 214 -17.72 1.17 8.59
C VAL A 214 -16.89 2.02 7.62
N LEU A 215 -15.96 2.84 8.12
CA LEU A 215 -15.07 3.64 7.29
C LEU A 215 -14.19 2.76 6.39
N GLY A 216 -13.68 1.64 6.92
CA GLY A 216 -12.91 0.66 6.15
C GLY A 216 -13.73 -0.03 5.06
N LEU A 217 -15.02 -0.31 5.30
CA LEU A 217 -15.94 -0.87 4.30
C LEU A 217 -16.30 0.15 3.21
N ILE A 218 -16.51 1.43 3.58
CA ILE A 218 -16.67 2.51 2.60
C ILE A 218 -15.43 2.61 1.71
N LYS A 219 -14.25 2.64 2.34
CA LYS A 219 -12.97 2.63 1.63
C LYS A 219 -12.85 1.44 0.68
N LEU A 220 -13.25 0.24 1.11
CA LEU A 220 -13.23 -0.96 0.29
C LEU A 220 -14.10 -0.82 -0.97
N GLY A 221 -15.34 -0.35 -0.82
CA GLY A 221 -16.25 -0.12 -1.95
C GLY A 221 -15.70 0.89 -2.94
N VAL A 222 -15.06 1.95 -2.43
CA VAL A 222 -14.43 2.97 -3.27
C VAL A 222 -13.22 2.44 -4.03
N ILE A 223 -12.38 1.59 -3.43
CA ILE A 223 -11.23 0.96 -4.12
C ILE A 223 -11.71 0.12 -5.32
N VAL A 224 -12.80 -0.64 -5.15
CA VAL A 224 -13.38 -1.45 -6.26
C VAL A 224 -13.83 -0.55 -7.41
N ILE A 225 -14.47 0.58 -7.11
CA ILE A 225 -14.88 1.56 -8.12
C ILE A 225 -13.66 2.21 -8.78
N ALA A 226 -12.63 2.54 -7.98
CA ALA A 226 -11.42 3.20 -8.45
C ALA A 226 -10.69 2.37 -9.52
N GLY A 227 -10.56 1.06 -9.32
CA GLY A 227 -9.94 0.16 -10.31
C GLY A 227 -10.57 0.26 -11.70
N HIS A 228 -11.91 0.24 -11.77
CA HIS A 228 -12.64 0.40 -13.03
C HIS A 228 -12.48 1.80 -13.64
N LEU A 229 -12.33 2.83 -12.80
CA LEU A 229 -12.23 4.21 -13.23
C LEU A 229 -10.84 4.54 -13.79
N PHE A 230 -9.79 3.92 -13.25
CA PHE A 230 -8.40 4.05 -13.70
C PHE A 230 -8.20 3.60 -15.15
N ASP A 231 -8.88 2.52 -15.54
CA ASP A 231 -8.84 2.00 -16.90
C ASP A 231 -9.57 2.90 -17.89
N ARG A 232 -10.64 3.59 -17.47
CA ARG A 232 -11.50 4.41 -18.36
C ARG A 232 -11.14 5.89 -18.47
N LYS A 233 -10.85 6.55 -17.35
CA LYS A 233 -10.70 8.02 -17.28
C LYS A 233 -9.24 8.49 -17.27
N GLY A 234 -8.30 7.55 -17.20
CA GLY A 234 -6.87 7.84 -17.12
C GLY A 234 -6.41 8.25 -15.71
N ARG A 235 -5.09 8.20 -15.50
CA ARG A 235 -4.46 8.26 -14.18
C ARG A 235 -4.38 9.70 -13.62
N ARG A 236 -3.96 10.65 -14.45
CA ARG A 236 -3.71 12.05 -14.05
C ARG A 236 -4.96 12.76 -13.50
N PRO A 237 -6.15 12.69 -14.13
CA PRO A 237 -7.34 13.34 -13.59
C PRO A 237 -7.75 12.77 -12.23
N LEU A 238 -7.64 11.45 -12.04
CA LEU A 238 -8.02 10.80 -10.78
C LEU A 238 -7.12 11.19 -9.62
N ILE A 239 -5.82 11.32 -9.85
CA ILE A 239 -4.87 11.78 -8.84
C ILE A 239 -5.15 13.23 -8.44
N LEU A 240 -5.42 14.12 -9.40
CA LEU A 240 -5.72 15.52 -9.09
C LEU A 240 -7.05 15.66 -8.32
N VAL A 241 -8.07 14.90 -8.70
CA VAL A 241 -9.35 14.85 -7.97
C VAL A 241 -9.14 14.27 -6.56
N SER A 242 -8.31 13.25 -6.43
CA SER A 242 -7.96 12.65 -5.14
C SER A 242 -7.26 13.66 -4.22
N LEU A 243 -6.25 14.38 -4.72
CA LEU A 243 -5.52 15.39 -3.94
C LEU A 243 -6.45 16.54 -3.50
N LEU A 244 -7.27 17.08 -4.42
CA LEU A 244 -8.22 18.14 -4.09
C LEU A 244 -9.28 17.64 -3.08
N GLY A 245 -9.79 16.43 -3.30
CA GLY A 245 -10.75 15.79 -2.40
C GLY A 245 -10.17 15.57 -1.00
N CYS A 246 -8.93 15.08 -0.90
CA CYS A 246 -8.24 14.95 0.38
C CYS A 246 -8.07 16.30 1.08
N ALA A 247 -7.64 17.35 0.38
CA ALA A 247 -7.49 18.69 0.95
C ALA A 247 -8.82 19.23 1.52
N VAL A 248 -9.91 19.13 0.75
CA VAL A 248 -11.25 19.53 1.21
C VAL A 248 -11.71 18.68 2.40
N SER A 249 -11.42 17.38 2.39
CA SER A 249 -11.81 16.46 3.47
C SER A 249 -11.07 16.78 4.76
N LEU A 250 -9.76 17.02 4.70
CA LEU A 250 -8.96 17.41 5.86
C LEU A 250 -9.39 18.78 6.40
N PHE A 251 -9.76 19.72 5.53
CA PHE A 251 -10.38 20.97 5.97
C PHE A 251 -11.69 20.74 6.74
N ILE A 252 -12.55 19.83 6.29
CA ILE A 252 -13.78 19.44 7.02
C ILE A 252 -13.44 18.82 8.38
N VAL A 253 -12.43 17.94 8.45
CA VAL A 253 -11.95 17.38 9.72
C VAL A 253 -11.41 18.48 10.63
N SER A 254 -10.64 19.45 10.12
CA SER A 254 -10.18 20.58 10.93
C SER A 254 -11.34 21.36 11.55
N MET A 255 -12.35 21.67 10.74
CA MET A 255 -13.54 22.40 11.19
C MET A 255 -14.31 21.67 12.30
N SER A 256 -14.22 20.33 12.39
CA SER A 256 -14.87 19.59 13.47
C SER A 256 -14.24 19.84 14.85
N PHE A 257 -13.03 20.39 14.91
CA PHE A 257 -12.32 20.72 16.15
C PHE A 257 -12.40 22.21 16.54
N ILE A 258 -13.09 23.04 15.76
CA ILE A 258 -13.22 24.49 16.02
C ILE A 258 -14.40 24.77 16.94
N GLY A 259 -14.21 25.61 17.96
CA GLY A 259 -15.30 26.18 18.75
C GLY A 259 -15.65 25.47 20.06
N GLY A 260 -14.82 24.54 20.54
CA GLY A 260 -14.95 23.92 21.87
C GLY A 260 -16.03 22.83 21.99
N ALA A 261 -16.92 22.68 21.00
CA ALA A 261 -17.81 21.54 20.86
C ALA A 261 -17.37 20.73 19.63
N SER A 262 -16.63 19.66 19.86
CA SER A 262 -16.18 18.77 18.79
C SER A 262 -17.38 18.08 18.14
N SER A 263 -17.56 18.30 16.83
CA SER A 263 -18.67 17.69 16.09
C SER A 263 -18.28 16.29 15.61
N GLU A 264 -18.66 15.26 16.38
CA GLU A 264 -18.38 13.85 16.08
C GLU A 264 -18.80 13.49 14.64
N ALA A 265 -20.01 13.89 14.23
CA ALA A 265 -20.54 13.60 12.90
C ALA A 265 -19.70 14.22 11.78
N MET A 266 -19.18 15.43 12.00
CA MET A 266 -18.34 16.12 11.02
C MET A 266 -16.95 15.49 10.91
N ALA A 267 -16.36 15.06 12.05
CA ALA A 267 -15.11 14.33 12.07
C ALA A 267 -15.24 12.99 11.31
N ILE A 268 -16.29 12.21 11.59
CA ILE A 268 -16.56 10.94 10.91
C ILE A 268 -16.77 11.17 9.40
N PHE A 269 -17.57 12.17 9.03
CA PHE A 269 -17.84 12.49 7.63
C PHE A 269 -16.58 12.93 6.87
N GLY A 270 -15.78 13.81 7.48
CA GLY A 270 -14.50 14.27 6.92
C GLY A 270 -13.50 13.12 6.74
N LEU A 271 -13.39 12.23 7.73
CA LEU A 271 -12.54 11.03 7.63
C LEU A 271 -13.04 10.05 6.55
N ALA A 272 -14.36 9.85 6.43
CA ALA A 272 -14.95 9.01 5.38
C ALA A 272 -14.63 9.55 3.99
N LEU A 273 -14.84 10.86 3.78
CA LEU A 273 -14.50 11.54 2.53
C LEU A 273 -13.01 11.47 2.23
N TYR A 274 -12.16 11.68 3.22
CA TYR A 274 -10.70 11.60 3.07
C TYR A 274 -10.28 10.20 2.59
N LEU A 275 -10.73 9.15 3.27
CA LEU A 275 -10.41 7.77 2.91
C LEU A 275 -10.95 7.38 1.53
N ALA A 276 -12.15 7.86 1.19
CA ALA A 276 -12.73 7.66 -0.14
C ALA A 276 -11.90 8.35 -1.23
N PHE A 277 -11.65 9.66 -1.10
CA PHE A 277 -10.90 10.41 -2.11
C PHE A 277 -9.46 9.93 -2.25
N PHE A 278 -8.79 9.56 -1.15
CA PHE A 278 -7.46 8.96 -1.21
C PHE A 278 -7.46 7.69 -2.07
N SER A 279 -8.46 6.83 -1.86
CA SER A 279 -8.56 5.53 -2.53
C SER A 279 -8.96 5.62 -4.01
N ILE A 280 -9.62 6.71 -4.42
CA ILE A 280 -9.97 6.96 -5.83
C ILE A 280 -8.73 7.21 -6.71
N GLY A 281 -7.65 7.76 -6.16
CA GLY A 281 -6.52 8.23 -6.98
C GLY A 281 -5.16 7.95 -6.37
N MET A 282 -4.83 8.60 -5.24
CA MET A 282 -3.47 8.56 -4.68
C MET A 282 -3.04 7.16 -4.24
N GLY A 283 -3.95 6.32 -3.74
CA GLY A 283 -3.64 4.93 -3.35
C GLY A 283 -2.98 4.12 -4.47
N PRO A 284 -3.69 3.79 -5.56
CA PRO A 284 -3.11 3.04 -6.69
C PRO A 284 -2.17 3.89 -7.56
N GLY A 285 -2.43 5.20 -7.69
CA GLY A 285 -1.67 6.10 -8.57
C GLY A 285 -0.20 6.25 -8.18
N ALA A 286 0.11 6.13 -6.88
CA ALA A 286 1.48 6.23 -6.36
C ALA A 286 2.42 5.12 -6.85
N TRP A 287 1.87 3.95 -7.22
CA TRP A 287 2.65 2.82 -7.72
C TRP A 287 2.60 2.70 -9.23
N LEU A 288 1.43 3.00 -9.82
CA LEU A 288 1.22 2.97 -11.27
C LEU A 288 2.08 4.00 -12.01
N ILE A 289 2.08 5.27 -11.57
CA ILE A 289 2.80 6.34 -12.27
C ILE A 289 4.31 6.08 -12.34
N PRO A 290 5.02 5.79 -11.24
CA PRO A 290 6.44 5.50 -11.31
C PRO A 290 6.76 4.34 -12.28
N SER A 291 5.93 3.29 -12.29
CA SER A 291 6.12 2.14 -13.17
C SER A 291 5.93 2.46 -14.66
N GLU A 292 5.01 3.39 -14.99
CA GLU A 292 4.72 3.81 -16.36
C GLU A 292 5.68 4.92 -16.87
N VAL A 293 6.17 5.80 -15.98
CA VAL A 293 7.04 6.93 -16.34
C VAL A 293 8.51 6.52 -16.47
N PHE A 294 8.97 5.54 -15.68
CA PHE A 294 10.37 5.12 -15.74
C PHE A 294 10.65 4.23 -16.95
N SER A 295 11.66 4.62 -17.73
CA SER A 295 12.17 3.81 -18.84
C SER A 295 12.78 2.51 -18.33
N THR A 296 12.73 1.46 -19.16
CA THR A 296 13.26 0.12 -18.84
C THR A 296 14.69 0.17 -18.31
N MET A 297 15.55 1.03 -18.87
CA MET A 297 16.97 1.18 -18.49
C MET A 297 17.19 1.55 -17.02
N ILE A 298 16.30 2.36 -16.41
CA ILE A 298 16.48 2.86 -15.04
C ILE A 298 15.36 2.42 -14.10
N ARG A 299 14.36 1.67 -14.59
CA ARG A 299 13.11 1.40 -13.88
C ARG A 299 13.35 0.78 -12.51
N ALA A 300 14.13 -0.30 -12.43
CA ALA A 300 14.36 -1.00 -11.17
C ALA A 300 15.01 -0.06 -10.11
N LYS A 301 16.04 0.68 -10.51
CA LYS A 301 16.77 1.60 -9.63
C LYS A 301 15.90 2.81 -9.23
N ALA A 302 15.19 3.41 -10.17
CA ALA A 302 14.30 4.54 -9.94
C ALA A 302 13.08 4.16 -9.06
N MET A 303 12.49 2.98 -9.27
CA MET A 303 11.44 2.43 -8.40
C MET A 303 11.94 2.20 -6.98
N SER A 304 13.18 1.73 -6.82
CA SER A 304 13.80 1.55 -5.50
C SER A 304 13.94 2.89 -4.77
N VAL A 305 14.40 3.94 -5.46
CA VAL A 305 14.49 5.30 -4.90
C VAL A 305 13.10 5.85 -4.55
N ALA A 306 12.11 5.70 -5.44
CA ALA A 306 10.74 6.15 -5.18
C ALA A 306 10.13 5.45 -3.95
N THR A 307 10.32 4.14 -3.83
CA THR A 307 9.86 3.34 -2.68
C THR A 307 10.57 3.73 -1.39
N PHE A 308 11.89 3.94 -1.44
CA PHE A 308 12.66 4.41 -0.30
C PHE A 308 12.15 5.77 0.18
N MET A 309 12.00 6.75 -0.73
CA MET A 309 11.50 8.08 -0.40
C MET A 309 10.07 8.04 0.14
N ASN A 310 9.20 7.20 -0.44
CA ASN A 310 7.86 6.96 0.08
C ASN A 310 7.90 6.52 1.56
N ARG A 311 8.74 5.52 1.90
CA ARG A 311 8.84 5.00 3.26
C ARG A 311 9.48 5.98 4.23
N VAL A 312 10.45 6.77 3.77
CA VAL A 312 11.04 7.88 4.56
C VAL A 312 9.97 8.92 4.88
N THR A 313 9.20 9.38 3.88
CA THR A 313 8.11 10.34 4.10
C THR A 313 7.06 9.78 5.05
N ALA A 314 6.64 8.52 4.88
CA ALA A 314 5.69 7.86 5.77
C ALA A 314 6.18 7.82 7.23
N THR A 315 7.47 7.52 7.42
CA THR A 315 8.11 7.46 8.74
C THR A 315 8.15 8.83 9.39
N ILE A 316 8.56 9.86 8.65
CA ILE A 316 8.56 11.25 9.13
C ILE A 316 7.14 11.65 9.53
N MET A 317 6.16 11.53 8.64
CA MET A 317 4.77 11.90 8.90
C MET A 317 4.20 11.17 10.12
N SER A 318 4.42 9.86 10.23
CA SER A 318 3.87 9.07 11.34
C SER A 318 4.55 9.36 12.69
N SER A 319 5.86 9.64 12.68
CA SER A 319 6.62 9.93 13.90
C SER A 319 6.39 11.34 14.42
N THR A 320 6.12 12.31 13.54
CA THR A 320 5.86 13.71 13.94
C THR A 320 4.38 14.01 14.16
N PHE A 321 3.47 13.14 13.72
CA PHE A 321 2.01 13.36 13.73
C PHE A 321 1.49 13.93 15.06
N LEU A 322 1.69 13.21 16.16
CA LEU A 322 1.19 13.61 17.48
C LEU A 322 1.85 14.89 17.98
N SER A 323 3.17 15.02 17.80
CA SER A 323 3.93 16.20 18.26
C SER A 323 3.47 17.47 17.57
N VAL A 324 3.21 17.42 16.26
CA VAL A 324 2.72 18.58 15.49
C VAL A 324 1.25 18.86 15.84
N ALA A 325 0.41 17.82 15.94
CA ALA A 325 -1.00 17.97 16.32
C ALA A 325 -1.17 18.64 17.68
N GLN A 326 -0.37 18.26 18.67
CA GLN A 326 -0.39 18.86 20.01
C GLN A 326 0.15 20.30 20.01
N ALA A 327 1.18 20.59 19.21
CA ALA A 327 1.76 21.93 19.13
C ALA A 327 0.84 22.95 18.42
N MET A 328 0.12 22.52 17.38
CA MET A 328 -0.69 23.40 16.52
C MET A 328 -2.19 23.39 16.84
N SER A 329 -2.64 22.54 17.76
CA SER A 329 -4.04 22.07 17.93
C SER A 329 -4.53 21.22 16.75
N TRP A 330 -5.49 20.33 17.00
CA TRP A 330 -6.07 19.47 15.97
C TRP A 330 -6.64 20.21 14.77
N SER A 331 -7.31 21.35 15.00
CA SER A 331 -7.80 22.20 13.90
C SER A 331 -6.65 22.80 13.08
N GLY A 332 -5.58 23.27 13.74
CA GLY A 332 -4.42 23.83 13.04
C GLY A 332 -3.66 22.79 12.24
N PHE A 333 -3.56 21.57 12.78
CA PHE A 333 -2.89 20.45 12.14
C PHE A 333 -3.57 19.99 10.85
N PHE A 334 -4.89 19.82 10.85
CA PHE A 334 -5.62 19.33 9.67
C PHE A 334 -5.82 20.39 8.56
N ILE A 335 -5.58 21.68 8.84
CA ILE A 335 -5.60 22.75 7.82
C ILE A 335 -4.26 22.85 7.06
N MET A 336 -3.15 22.47 7.71
CA MET A 336 -1.79 22.54 7.15
C MET A 336 -1.57 21.46 6.09
#